data_AF-A0A093QDS6-F1
#
_entry.id   AF-A0A093QDS6-F1
#
_cell.length_a   1.000
_cell.length_b   1.000
_cell.length_c   1.000
_cell.angle_alpha   90.00
_cell.angle_beta   90.00
_cell.angle_gamma   90.00
#
_symmetry.space_group_name_H-M   'P 1'
#
loop_
_entity.id
_entity.type
_entity.pdbx_description
1 polymer ?
#
loop_
_entity_poly.entity_id
_entity_poly.type
_entity_poly.pdbx_seq_one_letter_code
_entity_poly.pdbx_strand_id
1 'polypeptide(L)'
;QPFKVLATETISGKALAADIHNAIPTEKVDGTCCYVTTYKGQPYLWARLDRRPSKQGEKKFRQFLHSLKDCKEFAWNIEEDFKPVPDTWIPAKDLEFSNGNPLPDENGHMPGWVPVEKNSKQYCWHSSVINYEAEIALVLKRHADPGLLEISPVPLSELLEQTLELIGTNINANPYGLGSKKHPVHLLVPHGAFEIKNPPTLKQNDILSWLESCSEGKVEGIVWHCHDGCLIKLHRHHLDLPWPLAETYLNSQPVVISFNRTKYECDFEPKSLFHHFSNLDGQRFDRLKDIKFD
;
A
#
# COMPACT_ATOMS: atom_id res chain seq x y z
N GLN A 1 0.54 -16.47 -22.59
CA GLN A 1 0.66 -16.68 -21.13
C GLN A 1 0.77 -15.32 -20.49
N PRO A 2 0.08 -15.03 -19.37
CA PRO A 2 0.46 -13.87 -18.57
C PRO A 2 1.91 -14.10 -18.11
N PHE A 3 2.76 -13.08 -18.26
CA PHE A 3 4.14 -13.13 -17.79
C PHE A 3 4.11 -13.37 -16.27
N LYS A 4 4.79 -14.42 -15.80
CA LYS A 4 4.95 -14.71 -14.38
C LYS A 4 6.31 -14.18 -13.96
N VAL A 5 6.33 -13.16 -13.10
CA VAL A 5 7.57 -12.67 -12.49
C VAL A 5 7.98 -13.69 -11.44
N LEU A 6 9.14 -14.31 -11.64
CA LEU A 6 9.74 -15.27 -10.71
C LEU A 6 10.99 -14.65 -10.09
N ALA A 7 11.22 -14.93 -8.81
CA ALA A 7 12.45 -14.55 -8.14
C ALA A 7 13.61 -15.38 -8.69
N THR A 8 14.78 -14.75 -8.78
CA THR A 8 16.04 -15.40 -9.14
C THR A 8 16.82 -15.78 -7.89
N GLU A 9 17.76 -16.72 -8.01
CA GLU A 9 18.65 -17.09 -6.90
C GLU A 9 19.69 -16.00 -6.59
N THR A 10 19.89 -15.05 -7.52
CA THR A 10 20.85 -13.96 -7.43
C THR A 10 20.18 -12.63 -7.10
N ILE A 11 20.84 -11.82 -6.28
CA ILE A 11 20.45 -10.43 -6.02
C ILE A 11 20.68 -9.60 -7.29
N SER A 12 19.72 -8.74 -7.66
CA SER A 12 19.84 -7.90 -8.85
C SER A 12 20.88 -6.79 -8.66
N GLY A 13 21.48 -6.33 -9.76
CA GLY A 13 22.40 -5.19 -9.74
C GLY A 13 21.79 -3.92 -9.15
N LYS A 14 20.49 -3.68 -9.39
CA LYS A 14 19.72 -2.59 -8.78
C LYS A 14 19.67 -2.70 -7.26
N ALA A 15 19.40 -3.89 -6.73
CA ALA A 15 19.35 -4.10 -5.28
C ALA A 15 20.73 -3.98 -4.63
N LEU A 16 21.79 -4.44 -5.29
CA LEU A 16 23.17 -4.25 -4.81
C LEU A 16 23.58 -2.78 -4.81
N ALA A 17 23.24 -2.04 -5.88
CA ALA A 17 23.53 -0.61 -5.99
C ALA A 17 22.81 0.21 -4.89
N ALA A 18 21.62 -0.22 -4.48
CA ALA A 18 20.86 0.38 -3.39
C ALA A 18 21.30 -0.07 -1.98
N ASP A 19 22.36 -0.89 -1.86
CA ASP A 19 22.85 -1.41 -0.58
C ASP A 19 21.79 -2.18 0.23
N ILE A 20 21.12 -3.13 -0.43
CA ILE A 20 20.08 -3.96 0.19
C ILE A 20 20.54 -4.69 1.47
N HIS A 21 21.83 -4.93 1.65
CA HIS A 21 22.37 -5.61 2.83
C HIS A 21 22.20 -4.81 4.12
N ASN A 22 22.12 -3.47 4.03
CA ASN A 22 21.87 -2.59 5.17
C ASN A 22 20.44 -2.02 5.16
N ALA A 23 19.58 -2.47 4.24
CA ALA A 23 18.21 -2.02 4.16
C ALA A 23 17.36 -2.49 5.35
N ILE A 24 16.31 -1.73 5.68
CA ILE A 24 15.36 -2.08 6.74
C ILE A 24 14.24 -2.95 6.13
N PRO A 25 14.10 -4.22 6.53
CA PRO A 25 13.05 -5.09 6.03
C PRO A 25 11.74 -4.85 6.78
N THR A 26 10.66 -4.68 6.04
CA THR A 26 9.31 -4.53 6.59
C THR A 26 8.35 -5.52 5.94
N GLU A 27 7.28 -5.86 6.65
CA GLU A 27 6.17 -6.60 6.07
C GLU A 27 5.63 -5.85 4.84
N LYS A 28 5.46 -6.58 3.73
CA LYS A 28 4.65 -6.08 2.62
C LYS A 28 3.18 -6.24 2.98
N VAL A 29 2.52 -5.12 3.22
CA VAL A 29 1.08 -5.09 3.49
C VAL A 29 0.31 -5.16 2.18
N ASP A 30 -0.62 -6.10 2.07
CA ASP A 30 -1.47 -6.30 0.91
C ASP A 30 -2.69 -5.37 0.98
N GLY A 31 -2.49 -4.14 0.50
CA GLY A 31 -3.51 -3.12 0.38
C GLY A 31 -3.53 -2.47 -1.00
N THR A 32 -4.26 -1.37 -1.09
CA THR A 32 -4.17 -0.43 -2.22
C THR A 32 -3.42 0.82 -1.76
N CYS A 33 -2.41 1.17 -2.53
CA CYS A 33 -1.51 2.26 -2.18
C CYS A 33 -2.25 3.61 -2.18
N CYS A 34 -1.95 4.41 -1.17
CA CYS A 34 -2.49 5.72 -0.90
C CYS A 34 -1.36 6.69 -0.57
N TYR A 35 -1.66 7.98 -0.64
CA TYR A 35 -0.72 9.05 -0.32
C TYR A 35 -1.46 10.19 0.37
N VAL A 36 -0.84 10.84 1.35
CA VAL A 36 -1.43 12.04 1.96
C VAL A 36 -0.60 13.26 1.56
N THR A 37 -1.24 14.24 0.94
CA THR A 37 -0.60 15.51 0.57
C THR A 37 -1.63 16.63 0.47
N THR A 38 -1.16 17.86 0.30
CA THR A 38 -2.02 19.04 0.24
C THR A 38 -2.88 19.06 -1.03
N TYR A 39 -4.16 19.29 -0.85
CA TYR A 39 -5.11 19.57 -1.92
C TYR A 39 -6.04 20.69 -1.47
N LYS A 40 -6.23 21.71 -2.32
CA LYS A 40 -7.04 22.91 -1.99
C LYS A 40 -6.61 23.57 -0.66
N GLY A 41 -5.31 23.54 -0.34
CA GLY A 41 -4.73 24.15 0.86
C GLY A 41 -4.86 23.32 2.15
N GLN A 42 -5.38 22.10 2.09
CA GLN A 42 -5.56 21.22 3.27
C GLN A 42 -4.94 19.84 3.05
N PRO A 43 -4.50 19.14 4.12
CA PRO A 43 -4.11 17.73 4.04
C PRO A 43 -5.25 16.87 3.48
N TYR A 44 -4.96 16.01 2.51
CA TYR A 44 -5.96 15.21 1.83
C TYR A 44 -5.45 13.80 1.55
N LEU A 45 -6.35 12.81 1.53
CA LEU A 45 -6.00 11.47 1.06
C LEU A 45 -6.06 11.43 -0.46
N TRP A 46 -5.07 10.79 -1.06
CA TRP A 46 -4.95 10.56 -2.49
C TRP A 46 -4.86 9.07 -2.76
N ALA A 47 -5.64 8.59 -3.73
CA ALA A 47 -5.62 7.21 -4.17
C ALA A 47 -4.67 7.06 -5.35
N ARG A 48 -4.03 5.88 -5.44
CA ARG A 48 -3.19 5.55 -6.58
C ARG A 48 -4.00 5.52 -7.89
N LEU A 49 -3.49 6.21 -8.90
CA LEU A 49 -4.00 6.13 -10.27
C LEU A 49 -2.82 6.14 -11.24
N ASP A 50 -2.44 4.97 -11.74
CA ASP A 50 -1.41 4.86 -12.76
C ASP A 50 -1.96 5.28 -14.13
N ARG A 51 -1.30 6.23 -14.78
CA ARG A 51 -1.57 6.55 -16.18
C ARG A 51 -0.98 5.45 -17.05
N ARG A 52 -1.88 4.65 -17.63
CA ARG A 52 -1.51 3.48 -18.45
C ARG A 52 -1.52 3.81 -19.95
N PRO A 53 -0.76 3.05 -20.76
CA PRO A 53 -0.81 3.16 -22.20
C PRO A 53 -2.22 2.93 -22.75
N SER A 54 -2.51 3.57 -23.88
CA SER A 54 -3.65 3.23 -24.74
C SER A 54 -3.42 1.85 -25.39
N LYS A 55 -4.48 1.25 -25.93
CA LYS A 55 -4.33 -0.04 -26.65
C LYS A 55 -3.33 0.07 -27.81
N GLN A 56 -3.25 1.24 -28.43
CA GLN A 56 -2.32 1.52 -29.52
C GLN A 56 -0.89 1.69 -28.98
N GLY A 57 -0.69 2.48 -27.92
CA GLY A 57 0.61 2.66 -27.27
C GLY A 57 1.18 1.32 -26.79
N GLU A 58 0.36 0.50 -26.13
CA GLU A 58 0.78 -0.82 -25.67
C GLU A 58 1.17 -1.76 -26.83
N LYS A 59 0.46 -1.71 -27.96
CA LYS A 59 0.82 -2.47 -29.16
C LYS A 59 2.16 -2.02 -29.73
N LYS A 60 2.40 -0.70 -29.85
CA LYS A 60 3.66 -0.13 -30.33
C LYS A 60 4.83 -0.54 -29.43
N PHE A 61 4.65 -0.42 -28.10
CA PHE A 61 5.68 -0.77 -27.13
C PHE A 61 6.03 -2.26 -27.16
N ARG A 62 5.03 -3.14 -27.22
CA ARG A 62 5.27 -4.59 -27.38
C ARG A 62 6.01 -4.92 -28.68
N GLN A 63 5.65 -4.28 -29.79
CA GLN A 63 6.36 -4.46 -31.07
C GLN A 63 7.84 -4.06 -30.96
N PHE A 64 8.12 -2.94 -30.28
CA PHE A 64 9.48 -2.52 -30.00
C PHE A 64 10.25 -3.56 -29.16
N LEU A 65 9.67 -4.01 -28.04
CA LEU A 65 10.26 -5.04 -27.18
C LEU A 65 10.51 -6.37 -27.92
N HIS A 66 9.67 -6.73 -28.89
CA HIS A 66 9.91 -7.91 -29.74
C HIS A 66 10.96 -7.67 -30.82
N SER A 67 11.14 -6.43 -31.26
CA SER A 67 12.04 -6.13 -32.38
C SER A 67 13.51 -6.15 -32.02
N LEU A 68 13.91 -5.95 -30.75
CA LEU A 68 15.25 -6.06 -30.09
C LEU A 68 16.50 -6.12 -31.00
N LYS A 69 16.50 -5.40 -32.13
CA LYS A 69 17.57 -5.37 -33.13
C LYS A 69 18.29 -4.04 -33.17
N ASP A 70 17.74 -3.01 -32.53
CA ASP A 70 18.33 -1.68 -32.50
C ASP A 70 18.43 -1.18 -31.05
N CYS A 71 19.64 -0.77 -30.65
CA CYS A 71 19.95 -0.13 -29.36
C CYS A 71 19.33 1.28 -29.19
N LYS A 72 18.20 1.57 -29.83
CA LYS A 72 17.50 2.85 -29.69
C LYS A 72 16.45 2.72 -28.59
N GLU A 73 16.42 3.70 -27.68
CA GLU A 73 15.36 3.81 -26.68
C GLU A 73 13.99 4.01 -27.34
N PHE A 74 12.94 3.46 -26.72
CA PHE A 74 11.57 3.66 -27.20
C PHE A 74 11.09 5.07 -26.84
N ALA A 75 10.74 5.86 -27.85
CA ALA A 75 10.19 7.19 -27.66
C ALA A 75 8.66 7.12 -27.53
N TRP A 76 8.15 7.41 -26.34
CA TRP A 76 6.72 7.51 -26.06
C TRP A 76 6.13 8.84 -26.55
N ASN A 77 4.99 8.81 -27.25
CA ASN A 77 4.16 9.99 -27.45
C ASN A 77 3.12 10.08 -26.33
N ILE A 78 3.35 10.95 -25.34
CA ILE A 78 2.50 11.07 -24.14
C ILE A 78 1.04 11.40 -24.46
N GLU A 79 0.76 12.13 -25.55
CA GLU A 79 -0.60 12.53 -25.93
C GLU A 79 -1.37 11.39 -26.61
N GLU A 80 -0.70 10.60 -27.44
CA GLU A 80 -1.34 9.55 -28.24
C GLU A 80 -1.28 8.15 -27.59
N ASP A 81 -0.16 7.85 -26.93
CA ASP A 81 0.14 6.50 -26.46
C ASP A 81 -0.41 6.22 -25.07
N PHE A 82 -1.01 7.21 -24.38
CA PHE A 82 -1.53 7.07 -23.02
C PHE A 82 -3.00 7.43 -22.87
N LYS A 83 -3.66 6.80 -21.90
CA LYS A 83 -5.01 7.19 -21.51
C LYS A 83 -5.02 8.58 -20.86
N PRO A 84 -6.11 9.34 -20.98
CA PRO A 84 -6.27 10.59 -20.25
C PRO A 84 -6.37 10.32 -18.75
N VAL A 85 -5.94 11.29 -17.97
CA VAL A 85 -6.12 11.34 -16.50
C VAL A 85 -6.85 12.63 -16.14
N PRO A 86 -7.50 12.71 -14.96
CA PRO A 86 -8.12 13.95 -14.50
C PRO A 86 -7.09 15.08 -14.33
N ASP A 87 -7.51 16.33 -14.43
CA ASP A 87 -6.64 17.51 -14.23
C ASP A 87 -6.03 17.58 -12.83
N THR A 88 -6.67 16.93 -11.86
CA THR A 88 -6.17 16.81 -10.48
C THR A 88 -5.11 15.73 -10.31
N TRP A 89 -4.80 14.96 -11.34
CA TRP A 89 -3.79 13.92 -11.28
C TRP A 89 -2.39 14.52 -11.09
N ILE A 90 -1.63 13.97 -10.15
CA ILE A 90 -0.23 14.34 -9.95
C ILE A 90 0.67 13.11 -10.11
N PRO A 91 1.87 13.26 -10.70
CA PRO A 91 2.84 12.17 -10.78
C PRO A 91 3.34 11.82 -9.38
N ALA A 92 3.75 10.56 -9.18
CA ALA A 92 4.47 10.19 -7.96
C ALA A 92 5.86 10.87 -7.90
N LYS A 93 6.47 10.98 -6.72
CA LYS A 93 7.68 11.78 -6.52
C LYS A 93 8.91 11.27 -7.29
N ASP A 94 9.01 9.95 -7.47
CA ASP A 94 10.22 9.31 -7.99
C ASP A 94 10.14 8.97 -9.49
N LEU A 95 9.25 9.62 -10.26
CA LEU A 95 9.29 9.46 -11.72
C LEU A 95 10.42 10.30 -12.30
N GLU A 96 11.07 9.74 -13.31
CA GLU A 96 11.93 10.52 -14.19
C GLU A 96 11.08 11.44 -15.06
N PHE A 97 11.64 12.59 -15.43
CA PHE A 97 10.98 13.57 -16.29
C PHE A 97 11.83 13.85 -17.53
N SER A 98 11.18 13.98 -18.67
CA SER A 98 11.78 14.47 -19.91
C SER A 98 10.93 15.59 -20.50
N ASN A 99 11.56 16.74 -20.76
CA ASN A 99 10.89 17.94 -21.26
C ASN A 99 9.64 18.34 -20.43
N GLY A 100 9.71 18.19 -19.11
CA GLY A 100 8.61 18.50 -18.18
C GLY A 100 7.50 17.45 -18.11
N ASN A 101 7.58 16.35 -18.86
CA ASN A 101 6.62 15.26 -18.81
C ASN A 101 7.16 14.08 -17.99
N PRO A 102 6.32 13.43 -17.16
CA PRO A 102 6.71 12.19 -16.49
C PRO A 102 6.99 11.10 -17.52
N LEU A 103 8.05 10.33 -17.30
CA LEU A 103 8.40 9.17 -18.09
C LEU A 103 7.73 7.92 -17.51
N PRO A 104 7.26 7.00 -18.37
CA PRO A 104 6.76 5.72 -17.92
C PRO A 104 7.89 4.82 -17.39
N ASP A 105 7.51 3.90 -16.50
CA ASP A 105 8.38 2.84 -16.00
C ASP A 105 8.69 1.77 -17.06
N GLU A 106 9.46 0.76 -16.67
CA GLU A 106 9.84 -0.38 -17.53
C GLU A 106 8.65 -1.16 -18.11
N ASN A 107 7.47 -1.05 -17.48
CA ASN A 107 6.22 -1.67 -17.94
C ASN A 107 5.35 -0.72 -18.78
N GLY A 108 5.82 0.50 -19.02
CA GLY A 108 5.08 1.53 -19.74
C GLY A 108 4.05 2.27 -18.89
N HIS A 109 4.05 2.14 -17.56
CA HIS A 109 3.10 2.82 -16.68
C HIS A 109 3.69 4.10 -16.10
N MET A 110 2.85 5.13 -15.91
CA MET A 110 3.22 6.33 -15.15
C MET A 110 2.49 6.35 -13.80
N PRO A 111 3.17 5.95 -12.72
CA PRO A 111 2.72 6.15 -11.34
C PRO A 111 2.15 7.53 -11.04
N GLY A 112 1.00 7.60 -10.36
CA GLY A 112 0.48 8.87 -9.90
C GLY A 112 -0.72 8.76 -8.98
N TRP A 113 -1.31 9.90 -8.66
CA TRP A 113 -2.25 10.05 -7.56
C TRP A 113 -3.42 10.94 -7.96
N VAL A 114 -4.59 10.69 -7.38
CA VAL A 114 -5.76 11.57 -7.48
C VAL A 114 -6.40 11.76 -6.09
N PRO A 115 -6.96 12.94 -5.79
CA PRO A 115 -7.54 13.20 -4.48
C PRO A 115 -8.82 12.39 -4.26
N VAL A 116 -9.01 11.89 -3.03
CA VAL A 116 -10.16 11.10 -2.61
C VAL A 116 -11.24 12.03 -2.06
N GLU A 117 -12.11 12.52 -2.93
CA GLU A 117 -13.24 13.37 -2.55
C GLU A 117 -14.29 12.59 -1.70
N LYS A 118 -14.93 13.25 -0.73
CA LYS A 118 -15.87 12.66 0.28
C LYS A 118 -16.93 11.72 -0.32
N ASN A 119 -17.42 12.02 -1.52
CA ASN A 119 -18.49 11.29 -2.20
C ASN A 119 -18.02 10.50 -3.43
N SER A 120 -16.73 10.19 -3.53
CA SER A 120 -16.21 9.42 -4.65
C SER A 120 -16.76 7.98 -4.65
N LYS A 121 -17.56 7.64 -5.66
CA LYS A 121 -18.02 6.25 -5.85
C LYS A 121 -16.88 5.29 -6.17
N GLN A 122 -15.86 5.77 -6.88
CA GLN A 122 -14.69 4.98 -7.26
C GLN A 122 -13.80 4.69 -6.03
N TYR A 123 -13.67 5.65 -5.13
CA TYR A 123 -12.80 5.58 -3.96
C TYR A 123 -13.58 5.54 -2.65
N CYS A 124 -14.79 4.96 -2.65
CA CYS A 124 -15.68 4.96 -1.50
C CYS A 124 -15.10 4.27 -0.24
N TRP A 125 -14.21 3.29 -0.43
CA TRP A 125 -13.49 2.64 0.68
C TRP A 125 -12.30 3.45 1.19
N HIS A 126 -11.75 4.33 0.36
CA HIS A 126 -10.72 5.26 0.79
C HIS A 126 -11.38 6.42 1.56
N SER A 127 -12.54 6.90 1.12
CA SER A 127 -13.26 7.95 1.83
C SER A 127 -13.82 7.46 3.18
N SER A 128 -14.13 6.16 3.33
CA SER A 128 -14.67 5.63 4.60
C SER A 128 -13.69 5.64 5.77
N VAL A 129 -12.39 5.75 5.50
CA VAL A 129 -11.33 5.81 6.52
C VAL A 129 -10.85 7.23 6.84
N ILE A 130 -11.46 8.24 6.22
CA ILE A 130 -11.12 9.66 6.43
C ILE A 130 -12.36 10.41 6.94
N ASN A 131 -12.15 11.24 7.95
CA ASN A 131 -13.11 12.28 8.31
C ASN A 131 -12.46 13.64 8.04
N TYR A 132 -12.84 14.27 6.94
CA TYR A 132 -12.30 15.58 6.53
C TYR A 132 -12.79 16.74 7.41
N GLU A 133 -13.93 16.61 8.11
CA GLU A 133 -14.42 17.65 9.02
C GLU A 133 -13.58 17.70 10.30
N ALA A 134 -13.14 16.53 10.78
CA ALA A 134 -12.23 16.40 11.90
C ALA A 134 -10.75 16.28 11.50
N GLU A 135 -10.44 16.40 10.20
CA GLU A 135 -9.11 16.26 9.60
C GLU A 135 -8.32 15.03 10.08
N ILE A 136 -8.98 13.87 10.22
CA ILE A 136 -8.39 12.64 10.76
C ILE A 136 -8.57 11.43 9.85
N ALA A 137 -7.68 10.47 10.00
CA ALA A 137 -7.66 9.17 9.34
C ALA A 137 -7.75 8.02 10.36
N LEU A 138 -8.46 6.95 10.05
CA LEU A 138 -8.40 5.70 10.82
C LEU A 138 -7.16 4.89 10.43
N VAL A 139 -6.22 4.77 11.36
CA VAL A 139 -4.91 4.17 11.11
C VAL A 139 -4.67 2.96 12.00
N LEU A 140 -4.17 1.88 11.39
CA LEU A 140 -3.58 0.73 12.07
C LEU A 140 -2.06 0.92 12.12
N LYS A 141 -1.49 0.86 13.32
CA LYS A 141 -0.05 1.05 13.57
C LYS A 141 0.43 0.15 14.72
N ARG A 142 1.73 0.18 15.01
CA ARG A 142 2.26 -0.44 16.23
C ARG A 142 1.92 0.41 17.44
N HIS A 143 1.49 -0.24 18.52
CA HIS A 143 1.39 0.38 19.83
C HIS A 143 2.79 0.60 20.41
N ALA A 144 2.90 1.45 21.44
CA ALA A 144 4.13 1.62 22.20
C ALA A 144 4.55 0.33 22.93
N ASP A 145 3.56 -0.48 23.33
CA ASP A 145 3.80 -1.79 23.93
C ASP A 145 4.24 -2.81 22.86
N PRO A 146 5.38 -3.51 23.08
CA PRO A 146 5.86 -4.50 22.13
C PRO A 146 4.83 -5.61 21.85
N GLY A 147 4.65 -5.94 20.57
CA GLY A 147 3.74 -7.02 20.13
C GLY A 147 2.25 -6.68 20.18
N LEU A 148 1.89 -5.41 20.38
CA LEU A 148 0.52 -4.93 20.34
C LEU A 148 0.30 -3.98 19.16
N LEU A 149 -0.80 -4.19 18.42
CA LEU A 149 -1.26 -3.25 17.40
C LEU A 149 -2.20 -2.22 18.01
N GLU A 150 -2.31 -1.07 17.38
CA GLU A 150 -3.22 0.01 17.76
C GLU A 150 -4.02 0.47 16.54
N ILE A 151 -5.34 0.58 16.71
CA ILE A 151 -6.20 1.32 15.79
C ILE A 151 -6.56 2.64 16.45
N SER A 152 -6.23 3.74 15.78
CA SER A 152 -6.46 5.09 16.32
C SER A 152 -6.79 6.09 15.21
N PRO A 153 -7.57 7.14 15.50
CA PRO A 153 -7.67 8.31 14.66
C PRO A 153 -6.36 9.11 14.72
N VAL A 154 -5.77 9.38 13.56
CA VAL A 154 -4.53 10.14 13.40
C VAL A 154 -4.82 11.39 12.57
N PRO A 155 -4.39 12.60 13.00
CA PRO A 155 -4.51 13.81 12.19
C PRO A 155 -3.86 13.64 10.82
N LEU A 156 -4.53 14.10 9.77
CA LEU A 156 -4.01 14.06 8.40
C LEU A 156 -2.69 14.85 8.25
N SER A 157 -2.51 15.90 9.07
CA SER A 157 -1.27 16.66 9.14
C SER A 157 -0.05 15.83 9.56
N GLU A 158 -0.25 14.83 10.43
CA GLU A 158 0.82 13.91 10.85
C GLU A 158 1.17 12.88 9.76
N LEU A 159 0.27 12.68 8.79
CA LEU A 159 0.45 11.76 7.67
C LEU A 159 0.95 12.46 6.40
N LEU A 160 1.13 13.79 6.42
CA LEU A 160 1.56 14.56 5.26
C LEU A 160 2.84 13.99 4.65
N GLU A 161 2.80 13.88 3.32
CA GLU A 161 3.88 13.36 2.49
C GLU A 161 4.23 11.89 2.73
N GLN A 162 3.39 11.13 3.44
CA GLN A 162 3.55 9.69 3.63
C GLN A 162 2.71 8.88 2.64
N THR A 163 3.27 7.75 2.21
CA THR A 163 2.53 6.70 1.52
C THR A 163 1.95 5.72 2.53
N LEU A 164 0.74 5.23 2.25
CA LEU A 164 0.02 4.29 3.09
C LEU A 164 -0.57 3.17 2.24
N GLU A 165 -0.98 2.10 2.88
CA GLU A 165 -1.79 1.04 2.28
C GLU A 165 -3.18 1.08 2.90
N LEU A 166 -4.22 1.21 2.08
CA LEU A 166 -5.58 0.96 2.52
C LEU A 166 -5.80 -0.55 2.53
N ILE A 167 -6.18 -1.10 3.67
CA ILE A 167 -6.58 -2.50 3.83
C ILE A 167 -8.04 -2.58 4.27
N GLY A 168 -8.71 -3.71 4.04
CA GLY A 168 -10.05 -3.90 4.55
C GLY A 168 -10.89 -4.94 3.82
N THR A 169 -12.15 -5.04 4.23
CA THR A 169 -13.11 -6.05 3.76
C THR A 169 -13.26 -6.10 2.24
N ASN A 170 -13.21 -4.94 1.59
CA ASN A 170 -13.42 -4.81 0.15
C ASN A 170 -12.14 -4.47 -0.62
N ILE A 171 -10.97 -4.65 0.01
CA ILE A 171 -9.68 -4.42 -0.62
C ILE A 171 -9.02 -5.76 -0.91
N ASN A 172 -8.60 -5.93 -2.17
CA ASN A 172 -7.98 -7.15 -2.68
C ASN A 172 -8.83 -8.38 -2.29
N ALA A 173 -8.24 -9.40 -1.68
CA ALA A 173 -8.94 -10.60 -1.22
C ALA A 173 -9.26 -10.59 0.29
N ASN A 174 -9.17 -9.43 0.95
CA ASN A 174 -9.25 -9.29 2.41
C ASN A 174 -8.33 -10.29 3.17
N PRO A 175 -7.02 -10.29 2.91
CA PRO A 175 -6.07 -11.24 3.53
C PRO A 175 -6.03 -11.15 5.05
N TYR A 176 -6.45 -10.02 5.61
CA TYR A 176 -6.42 -9.74 7.05
C TYR A 176 -7.74 -10.09 7.76
N GLY A 177 -8.75 -10.56 7.03
CA GLY A 177 -10.04 -10.96 7.61
C GLY A 177 -10.78 -9.83 8.31
N LEU A 178 -10.60 -8.58 7.85
CA LEU A 178 -11.20 -7.41 8.46
C LEU A 178 -12.69 -7.35 8.13
N GLY A 179 -13.52 -7.18 9.16
CA GLY A 179 -14.95 -6.97 9.03
C GLY A 179 -15.71 -8.05 8.26
N SER A 180 -16.87 -7.69 7.74
CA SER A 180 -17.71 -8.57 6.92
C SER A 180 -18.46 -7.76 5.87
N LYS A 181 -19.09 -8.42 4.88
CA LYS A 181 -19.93 -7.71 3.90
C LYS A 181 -21.06 -6.90 4.54
N LYS A 182 -21.57 -7.35 5.70
CA LYS A 182 -22.62 -6.64 6.45
C LYS A 182 -22.06 -5.44 7.21
N HIS A 183 -20.86 -5.58 7.77
CA HIS A 183 -20.16 -4.57 8.55
C HIS A 183 -18.72 -4.45 8.02
N PRO A 184 -18.51 -3.74 6.89
CA PRO A 184 -17.18 -3.63 6.31
C PRO A 184 -16.26 -2.83 7.23
N VAL A 185 -15.00 -3.20 7.28
CA VAL A 185 -13.94 -2.52 8.04
C VAL A 185 -12.79 -2.22 7.09
N HIS A 186 -12.29 -1.00 7.17
CA HIS A 186 -11.15 -0.51 6.41
C HIS A 186 -10.25 0.33 7.31
N LEU A 187 -8.94 0.27 7.07
CA LEU A 187 -7.92 0.96 7.85
C LEU A 187 -6.79 1.39 6.93
N LEU A 188 -6.16 2.53 7.24
CA LEU A 188 -4.88 2.92 6.62
C LEU A 188 -3.72 2.35 7.42
N VAL A 189 -2.70 1.87 6.73
CA VAL A 189 -1.45 1.40 7.33
C VAL A 189 -0.31 2.23 6.74
N PRO A 190 0.47 2.98 7.54
CA PRO A 190 1.62 3.71 7.02
C PRO A 190 2.63 2.73 6.41
N HIS A 191 3.17 3.07 5.24
CA HIS A 191 4.12 2.19 4.56
C HIS A 191 5.37 2.00 5.44
N GLY A 192 5.81 0.75 5.60
CA GLY A 192 6.96 0.42 6.43
C GLY A 192 6.70 0.41 7.94
N ALA A 193 5.45 0.57 8.39
CA ALA A 193 5.10 0.57 9.81
C ALA A 193 5.43 -0.73 10.57
N PHE A 194 5.60 -1.84 9.85
CA PHE A 194 5.80 -3.16 10.43
C PHE A 194 7.17 -3.74 10.03
N GLU A 195 8.22 -3.28 10.73
CA GLU A 195 9.58 -3.82 10.60
C GLU A 195 9.64 -5.29 11.02
N ILE A 196 10.26 -6.11 10.17
CA ILE A 196 10.51 -7.53 10.45
C ILE A 196 11.71 -7.62 11.39
N LYS A 197 11.49 -8.14 12.60
CA LYS A 197 12.53 -8.12 13.66
C LYS A 197 13.57 -9.22 13.48
N ASN A 198 13.16 -10.36 12.93
CA ASN A 198 14.05 -11.48 12.62
C ASN A 198 13.97 -11.81 11.12
N PRO A 199 14.53 -10.94 10.25
CA PRO A 199 14.44 -11.15 8.82
C PRO A 199 15.31 -12.35 8.38
N PRO A 200 14.91 -13.08 7.34
CA PRO A 200 15.76 -14.10 6.74
C PRO A 200 17.01 -13.47 6.12
N THR A 201 18.08 -14.26 5.97
CA THR A 201 19.22 -13.80 5.17
C THR A 201 18.80 -13.62 3.70
N LEU A 202 19.53 -12.80 2.93
CA LEU A 202 19.28 -12.58 1.50
C LEU A 202 19.73 -13.77 0.63
N LYS A 203 19.37 -14.99 1.04
CA LYS A 203 19.52 -16.22 0.27
C LYS A 203 18.14 -16.78 -0.03
N GLN A 204 17.91 -17.18 -1.26
CA GLN A 204 16.60 -17.63 -1.72
C GLN A 204 15.99 -18.73 -0.82
N ASN A 205 16.77 -19.75 -0.45
CA ASN A 205 16.29 -20.84 0.41
C ASN A 205 15.91 -20.38 1.82
N ASP A 206 16.65 -19.44 2.40
CA ASP A 206 16.36 -18.90 3.73
C ASP A 206 15.07 -18.07 3.71
N ILE A 207 14.88 -17.27 2.66
CA ILE A 207 13.66 -16.47 2.45
C ILE A 207 12.46 -17.38 2.23
N LEU A 208 12.59 -18.39 1.37
CA LEU A 208 11.56 -19.38 1.09
C LEU A 208 11.14 -20.09 2.38
N SER A 209 12.12 -20.62 3.13
CA SER A 209 11.89 -21.30 4.40
C SER A 209 11.20 -20.38 5.42
N TRP A 210 11.61 -19.12 5.50
CA TRP A 210 10.99 -18.13 6.38
C TRP A 210 9.53 -17.86 6.00
N LEU A 211 9.24 -17.60 4.72
CA LEU A 211 7.86 -17.34 4.26
C LEU A 211 6.94 -18.56 4.43
N GLU A 212 7.45 -19.78 4.33
CA GLU A 212 6.64 -21.00 4.48
C GLU A 212 6.43 -21.44 5.92
N SER A 213 7.49 -21.40 6.74
CA SER A 213 7.52 -22.10 8.03
C SER A 213 7.56 -21.17 9.24
N CYS A 214 7.96 -19.91 9.08
CA CYS A 214 8.01 -18.96 10.18
C CYS A 214 6.64 -18.33 10.46
N SER A 215 6.31 -18.10 11.73
CA SER A 215 5.07 -17.39 12.11
C SER A 215 5.07 -15.93 11.60
N GLU A 216 6.19 -15.21 11.79
CA GLU A 216 6.41 -13.85 11.26
C GLU A 216 6.42 -13.83 9.72
N GLY A 217 6.72 -14.97 9.10
CA GLY A 217 6.75 -15.15 7.65
C GLY A 217 5.39 -15.31 6.97
N LYS A 218 4.29 -15.33 7.72
CA LYS A 218 2.92 -15.41 7.18
C LYS A 218 2.42 -14.06 6.63
N VAL A 219 3.22 -13.42 5.80
CA VAL A 219 3.00 -12.10 5.20
C VAL A 219 2.96 -12.19 3.67
N GLU A 220 2.43 -11.18 2.98
CA GLU A 220 2.37 -11.16 1.51
C GLU A 220 3.76 -11.22 0.88
N GLY A 221 4.73 -10.63 1.57
CA GLY A 221 6.08 -10.45 1.09
C GLY A 221 6.91 -9.58 2.02
N ILE A 222 8.10 -9.21 1.55
CA ILE A 222 9.04 -8.35 2.24
C ILE A 222 9.31 -7.13 1.36
N VAL A 223 9.36 -5.96 1.99
CA VAL A 223 9.88 -4.74 1.38
C VAL A 223 11.16 -4.34 2.10
N TRP A 224 12.26 -4.22 1.38
CA TRP A 224 13.51 -3.68 1.89
C TRP A 224 13.58 -2.20 1.56
N HIS A 225 13.63 -1.38 2.61
CA HIS A 225 13.81 0.06 2.56
C HIS A 225 15.29 0.41 2.56
N CYS A 226 15.80 0.77 1.39
CA CYS A 226 17.20 1.11 1.19
C CYS A 226 17.49 2.56 1.61
N HIS A 227 18.75 2.86 1.93
CA HIS A 227 19.16 4.19 2.41
C HIS A 227 19.02 5.31 1.39
N ASP A 228 19.06 4.97 0.09
CA ASP A 228 18.87 5.88 -1.03
C ASP A 228 17.38 6.13 -1.35
N GLY A 229 16.46 5.56 -0.55
CA GLY A 229 15.02 5.61 -0.78
C GLY A 229 14.49 4.52 -1.72
N CYS A 230 15.36 3.69 -2.31
CA CYS A 230 14.94 2.59 -3.15
C CYS A 230 14.15 1.54 -2.34
N LEU A 231 13.06 1.03 -2.92
CA LEU A 231 12.28 -0.05 -2.35
C LEU A 231 12.48 -1.31 -3.19
N ILE A 232 13.08 -2.34 -2.58
CA ILE A 232 13.16 -3.68 -3.19
C ILE A 232 12.04 -4.53 -2.61
N LYS A 233 11.26 -5.18 -3.46
CA LYS A 233 10.06 -5.92 -3.05
C LYS A 233 10.14 -7.37 -3.50
N LEU A 234 9.81 -8.28 -2.61
CA LEU A 234 9.64 -9.69 -2.91
C LEU A 234 8.28 -10.16 -2.40
N HIS A 235 7.48 -10.75 -3.28
CA HIS A 235 6.17 -11.29 -2.92
C HIS A 235 6.24 -12.82 -2.86
N ARG A 236 5.36 -13.43 -2.06
CA ARG A 236 5.18 -14.89 -2.00
C ARG A 236 5.04 -15.54 -3.37
N HIS A 237 4.25 -14.94 -4.26
CA HIS A 237 4.00 -15.51 -5.58
C HIS A 237 5.23 -15.48 -6.51
N HIS A 238 6.24 -14.65 -6.23
CA HIS A 238 7.52 -14.70 -6.95
C HIS A 238 8.30 -15.99 -6.63
N LEU A 239 7.99 -16.64 -5.51
CA LEU A 239 8.58 -17.91 -5.04
C LEU A 239 7.59 -19.07 -5.14
N ASP A 240 6.55 -18.96 -5.98
CA ASP A 240 5.50 -19.97 -6.13
C ASP A 240 4.69 -20.30 -4.86
N LEU A 241 4.75 -19.43 -3.85
CA LEU A 241 3.97 -19.57 -2.63
C LEU A 241 2.57 -18.97 -2.77
N PRO A 242 1.55 -19.57 -2.11
CA PRO A 242 0.19 -19.07 -2.15
C PRO A 242 0.05 -17.76 -1.37
N TRP A 243 -0.84 -16.92 -1.86
CA TRP A 243 -1.38 -15.75 -1.17
C TRP A 243 -2.81 -15.48 -1.68
N PRO A 244 -3.77 -15.07 -0.84
CA PRO A 244 -3.68 -14.87 0.62
C PRO A 244 -3.54 -16.17 1.41
N LEU A 245 -3.08 -16.06 2.66
CA LEU A 245 -3.09 -17.17 3.63
C LEU A 245 -4.38 -17.13 4.47
N ALA A 246 -4.80 -18.28 5.01
CA ALA A 246 -5.94 -18.35 5.93
C ALA A 246 -5.68 -17.61 7.25
N GLU A 247 -4.44 -17.67 7.74
CA GLU A 247 -3.95 -16.96 8.92
C GLU A 247 -2.67 -16.21 8.52
N THR A 248 -2.68 -14.89 8.65
CA THR A 248 -1.54 -14.02 8.35
C THR A 248 -0.87 -13.59 9.66
N TYR A 249 0.38 -13.14 9.60
CA TYR A 249 1.05 -12.67 10.80
C TYR A 249 0.30 -11.47 11.40
N LEU A 250 0.01 -10.45 10.58
CA LEU A 250 -0.71 -9.26 11.00
C LEU A 250 -2.09 -9.56 11.61
N ASN A 251 -2.85 -10.49 11.02
CA ASN A 251 -4.19 -10.80 11.53
C ASN A 251 -4.17 -11.55 12.87
N SER A 252 -3.05 -12.18 13.24
CA SER A 252 -2.88 -12.95 14.47
C SER A 252 -2.45 -12.10 15.67
N GLN A 253 -2.06 -10.84 15.45
CA GLN A 253 -1.57 -9.96 16.50
C GLN A 253 -2.73 -9.39 17.34
N PRO A 254 -2.54 -9.23 18.66
CA PRO A 254 -3.49 -8.52 19.49
C PRO A 254 -3.57 -7.04 19.09
N VAL A 255 -4.72 -6.43 19.32
CA VAL A 255 -4.98 -5.03 18.95
C VAL A 255 -5.76 -4.31 20.04
N VAL A 256 -5.40 -3.05 20.28
CA VAL A 256 -6.17 -2.12 21.12
C VAL A 256 -6.78 -1.01 20.26
N ILE A 257 -7.98 -0.56 20.62
CA ILE A 257 -8.63 0.59 20.01
C ILE A 257 -8.40 1.81 20.90
N SER A 258 -7.70 2.80 20.36
CA SER A 258 -7.38 4.06 21.05
C SER A 258 -7.99 5.22 20.29
N PHE A 259 -9.28 5.46 20.50
CA PHE A 259 -10.02 6.51 19.81
C PHE A 259 -9.94 7.85 20.55
N ASN A 260 -10.03 7.82 21.89
CA ASN A 260 -10.08 8.97 22.77
C ASN A 260 -11.11 10.02 22.30
N ARG A 261 -12.39 9.71 22.52
CA ARG A 261 -13.53 10.53 22.04
C ARG A 261 -13.47 11.99 22.45
N THR A 262 -12.88 12.31 23.60
CA THR A 262 -12.83 13.69 24.11
C THR A 262 -11.87 14.59 23.34
N LYS A 263 -11.00 14.01 22.50
CA LYS A 263 -10.06 14.76 21.66
C LYS A 263 -10.72 15.43 20.45
N TYR A 264 -11.89 14.95 20.02
CA TYR A 264 -12.53 15.40 18.78
C TYR A 264 -13.93 15.95 19.07
N GLU A 265 -14.12 17.26 18.87
CA GLU A 265 -15.40 17.95 19.04
C GLU A 265 -16.30 17.78 17.80
N CYS A 266 -16.55 16.54 17.36
CA CYS A 266 -17.43 16.26 16.24
C CYS A 266 -18.30 15.02 16.47
N ASP A 267 -19.56 15.10 16.07
CA ASP A 267 -20.46 13.95 16.04
C ASP A 267 -20.21 13.14 14.76
N PHE A 268 -19.65 11.94 14.93
CA PHE A 268 -19.44 11.05 13.79
C PHE A 268 -20.76 10.55 13.21
N GLU A 269 -20.87 10.59 11.88
CA GLU A 269 -22.04 10.10 11.16
C GLU A 269 -22.42 8.70 11.64
N PRO A 270 -23.71 8.46 12.00
CA PRO A 270 -24.16 7.13 12.41
C PRO A 270 -23.79 6.08 11.37
N LYS A 271 -23.25 4.94 11.83
CA LYS A 271 -22.75 3.83 11.00
C LYS A 271 -21.43 4.09 10.24
N SER A 272 -20.81 5.25 10.38
CA SER A 272 -19.44 5.44 9.90
C SER A 272 -18.45 4.56 10.68
N LEU A 273 -17.30 4.25 10.08
CA LEU A 273 -16.23 3.54 10.79
C LEU A 273 -15.76 4.30 12.03
N PHE A 274 -15.68 5.63 11.93
CA PHE A 274 -15.31 6.48 13.08
C PHE A 274 -16.32 6.34 14.21
N HIS A 275 -17.63 6.34 13.91
CA HIS A 275 -18.65 6.10 14.92
C HIS A 275 -18.47 4.73 15.59
N HIS A 276 -18.31 3.66 14.81
CA HIS A 276 -18.13 2.32 15.35
C HIS A 276 -16.87 2.17 16.19
N PHE A 277 -15.71 2.61 15.70
CA PHE A 277 -14.46 2.55 16.46
C PHE A 277 -14.48 3.45 17.70
N SER A 278 -15.18 4.59 17.66
CA SER A 278 -15.35 5.44 18.84
C SER A 278 -16.12 4.74 19.96
N ASN A 279 -17.04 3.83 19.64
CA ASN A 279 -17.78 3.03 20.63
C ASN A 279 -16.95 1.85 21.16
N LEU A 280 -15.87 1.48 20.47
CA LEU A 280 -14.92 0.44 20.89
C LEU A 280 -13.71 1.03 21.63
N ASP A 281 -13.70 2.33 21.93
CA ASP A 281 -12.57 3.01 22.58
C ASP A 281 -12.15 2.30 23.88
N GLY A 282 -10.84 2.06 24.02
CA GLY A 282 -10.24 1.35 25.15
C GLY A 282 -10.38 -0.17 25.11
N GLN A 283 -11.11 -0.75 24.15
CA GLN A 283 -11.24 -2.20 24.05
C GLN A 283 -9.99 -2.85 23.45
N ARG A 284 -9.72 -4.07 23.89
CA ARG A 284 -8.62 -4.92 23.40
C ARG A 284 -9.18 -6.21 22.84
N PHE A 285 -8.60 -6.65 21.73
CA PHE A 285 -8.92 -7.90 21.05
C PHE A 285 -7.67 -8.77 20.96
N ASP A 286 -7.84 -10.09 21.06
CA ASP A 286 -6.72 -11.05 20.98
C ASP A 286 -6.12 -11.10 19.57
N ARG A 287 -6.92 -10.79 18.54
CA ARG A 287 -6.51 -10.77 17.14
C ARG A 287 -7.16 -9.61 16.40
N LEU A 288 -6.47 -9.05 15.41
CA LEU A 288 -6.99 -7.99 14.55
C LEU A 288 -8.33 -8.35 13.88
N LYS A 289 -8.47 -9.59 13.43
CA LYS A 289 -9.70 -10.08 12.77
C LYS A 289 -10.89 -10.32 13.73
N ASP A 290 -10.65 -10.28 15.05
CA ASP A 290 -11.70 -10.52 16.05
C ASP A 290 -12.55 -9.27 16.33
N ILE A 291 -12.17 -8.11 15.78
CA ILE A 291 -12.96 -6.87 15.84
C ILE A 291 -14.29 -7.09 15.12
N LYS A 292 -15.39 -6.88 15.84
CA LYS A 292 -16.75 -6.96 15.32
C LYS A 292 -17.51 -5.70 15.71
N PHE A 293 -18.37 -5.24 14.81
CA PHE A 293 -19.37 -4.22 15.10
C PHE A 293 -20.70 -4.94 15.35
N ASP A 294 -21.38 -4.55 16.42
CA ASP A 294 -22.73 -5.01 16.75
C ASP A 294 -23.79 -4.47 15.76
#